data_AF-A0AAD0A9R0-F1
#
_entry.id   AF-A0AAD0A9R0-F1
#
_cell.length_a   1.000
_cell.length_b   1.000
_cell.length_c   1.000
_cell.angle_alpha   90.00
_cell.angle_beta   90.00
_cell.angle_gamma   90.00
#
_symmetry.space_group_name_H-M   'P 1'
#
loop_
_entity.id
_entity.type
_entity.pdbx_description
1 polymer ?
#
loop_
_entity_poly.entity_id
_entity_poly.type
_entity_poly.pdbx_seq_one_letter_code
_entity_poly.pdbx_strand_id
1 'polypeptide(L)'
;MKGNYQPLPRPVPFDKVLDQQAEDKQSAGQNNAGEPLVMFSLRLPVRLKNRLKIAAAEHGTPMQQILRHAIEHELDHLDSNHE
;
A
#
# COMPACT_ATOMS: atom_id res chain seq x y z
N MET A 1 4.91 33.04 46.71
CA MET A 1 4.85 31.80 45.90
C MET A 1 4.58 32.19 44.45
N LYS A 2 5.58 32.11 43.55
CA LYS A 2 5.36 32.34 42.11
C LYS A 2 4.81 31.06 41.51
N GLY A 3 3.52 31.03 41.19
CA GLY A 3 2.90 29.90 40.50
C GLY A 3 3.34 29.90 39.04
N ASN A 4 3.98 28.83 38.59
CA ASN A 4 4.34 28.62 37.19
C ASN A 4 3.11 28.16 36.40
N TYR A 5 2.18 29.08 36.13
CA TYR A 5 1.12 28.81 35.17
C TYR A 5 1.69 28.92 33.75
N GLN A 6 1.92 27.77 33.12
CA GLN A 6 2.17 27.69 31.69
C GLN A 6 0.80 27.57 30.99
N PRO A 7 0.42 28.53 30.13
CA PRO A 7 -0.87 28.47 29.45
C PRO A 7 -0.92 27.27 28.50
N LEU A 8 -2.04 26.55 28.51
CA LEU A 8 -2.28 25.45 27.58
C LEU A 8 -2.32 25.97 26.13
N PRO A 9 -1.80 25.20 25.16
CA PRO A 9 -1.90 25.55 23.75
C PRO A 9 -3.38 25.68 23.34
N ARG A 10 -3.70 26.76 22.64
CA ARG A 10 -5.07 27.01 22.18
C ARG A 10 -5.44 26.01 21.08
N PRO A 11 -6.71 25.56 21.01
CA PRO A 11 -7.18 24.73 19.92
C PRO A 11 -6.93 25.42 18.57
N VAL A 12 -6.40 24.67 17.62
CA VAL A 12 -6.22 25.15 16.25
C VAL A 12 -7.60 25.24 15.59
N PRO A 13 -7.96 26.35 14.93
CA PRO A 13 -9.21 26.46 14.18
C PRO A 13 -9.30 25.39 13.10
N PHE A 14 -10.48 24.80 12.92
CA PHE A 14 -10.72 23.74 11.93
C PHE A 14 -10.29 24.12 10.52
N ASP A 15 -10.43 25.39 10.13
CA ASP A 15 -10.03 25.87 8.81
C ASP A 15 -8.54 25.65 8.55
N LYS A 16 -7.70 25.88 9.56
CA LYS A 16 -6.24 25.67 9.45
C LYS A 16 -5.85 24.19 9.45
N VAL A 17 -6.70 23.32 9.99
CA VAL A 17 -6.50 21.85 9.93
C VAL A 17 -6.81 21.34 8.53
N LEU A 18 -7.81 21.92 7.85
CA LEU A 18 -8.09 21.62 6.43
C LEU A 18 -6.95 22.09 5.53
N ASP A 19 -6.44 23.30 5.74
CA ASP A 19 -5.30 23.81 4.98
C ASP A 19 -4.05 22.97 5.23
N GLN A 20 -3.78 22.55 6.47
CA GLN A 20 -2.70 21.61 6.78
C GLN A 20 -2.91 20.24 6.14
N GLN A 21 -4.12 19.69 6.11
CA GLN A 21 -4.38 18.44 5.38
C GLN A 21 -4.19 18.60 3.87
N ALA A 22 -4.47 19.77 3.31
CA ALA A 22 -4.23 20.06 1.90
C ALA A 22 -2.72 20.19 1.60
N GLU A 23 -1.97 20.86 2.48
CA GLU A 23 -0.51 21.01 2.36
C GLU A 23 0.25 19.69 2.62
N ASP A 24 -0.19 18.88 3.59
CA ASP A 24 0.37 17.54 3.87
C ASP A 24 0.11 16.57 2.70
N LYS A 25 -1.04 16.74 2.01
CA LYS A 25 -1.33 16.01 0.76
C LYS A 25 -0.51 16.46 -0.44
N GLN A 26 0.04 17.68 -0.44
CA GLN A 26 0.94 18.15 -1.49
C GLN A 26 2.40 17.77 -1.24
N SER A 27 2.81 17.56 0.01
CA SER A 27 4.17 17.09 0.35
C SER A 27 4.32 15.57 0.32
N ALA A 28 3.21 14.82 0.32
CA ALA A 28 3.19 13.41 -0.09
C ALA A 28 3.28 13.29 -1.63
N GLY A 29 4.41 13.69 -2.20
CA GLY A 29 4.76 13.33 -3.57
C GLY A 29 4.60 11.82 -3.75
N GLN A 30 3.80 11.43 -4.75
CA GLN A 30 3.47 10.05 -5.12
C GLN A 30 2.48 9.30 -4.22
N ASN A 31 1.28 9.86 -4.07
CA ASN A 31 0.10 9.01 -3.93
C ASN A 31 0.04 8.13 -5.21
N ASN A 32 0.32 6.84 -5.11
CA ASN A 32 -0.02 5.84 -6.13
C ASN A 32 -1.56 5.68 -6.21
N ALA A 33 -2.28 6.77 -6.44
CA ALA A 33 -3.75 6.81 -6.52
C ALA A 33 -4.22 6.55 -7.96
N GLY A 34 -3.58 5.60 -8.66
CA GLY A 34 -3.61 5.54 -10.12
C GLY A 34 -4.52 4.49 -10.72
N GLU A 35 -4.47 3.25 -10.24
CA GLU A 35 -5.23 2.16 -10.84
C GLU A 35 -6.33 1.62 -9.91
N PRO A 36 -7.55 1.42 -10.44
CA PRO A 36 -8.57 0.70 -9.70
C PRO A 36 -8.14 -0.75 -9.49
N LEU A 37 -7.92 -1.14 -8.24
CA LEU A 37 -7.56 -2.51 -7.88
C LEU A 37 -8.81 -3.36 -7.69
N VAL A 38 -8.80 -4.58 -8.23
CA VAL A 38 -9.85 -5.58 -8.03
C VAL A 38 -9.37 -6.66 -7.07
N MET A 39 -10.21 -7.00 -6.08
CA MET A 39 -9.95 -8.11 -5.17
C MET A 39 -10.65 -9.37 -5.69
N PHE A 40 -9.89 -10.41 -5.96
CA PHE A 40 -10.42 -11.72 -6.33
C PHE A 40 -9.87 -12.80 -5.40
N SER A 41 -10.67 -13.84 -5.17
CA SER A 41 -10.31 -14.96 -4.30
C SER A 41 -10.01 -16.20 -5.14
N LEU A 42 -8.84 -16.81 -4.91
CA LEU A 42 -8.42 -18.05 -5.59
C LEU A 42 -8.48 -19.24 -4.64
N ARG A 43 -8.95 -20.39 -5.15
CA ARG A 43 -8.76 -21.69 -4.49
C ARG A 43 -7.45 -22.29 -4.97
N LEU A 44 -6.48 -22.40 -4.08
CA LEU A 44 -5.15 -22.95 -4.39
C LEU A 44 -4.93 -24.27 -3.64
N PRO A 45 -4.22 -25.24 -4.24
CA PRO A 45 -3.72 -26.39 -3.49
C PRO A 45 -2.86 -25.95 -2.29
N VAL A 46 -3.01 -26.63 -1.16
CA VAL A 46 -2.28 -26.29 0.09
C VAL A 46 -0.76 -26.27 -0.12
N ARG A 47 -0.24 -27.24 -0.90
CA ARG A 47 1.19 -27.31 -1.24
C ARG A 47 1.67 -26.05 -1.97
N LEU A 48 0.87 -25.51 -2.89
CA LEU A 48 1.21 -24.31 -3.64
C LEU A 48 1.21 -23.07 -2.73
N LYS A 49 0.19 -22.93 -1.86
CA LYS A 49 0.17 -21.86 -0.85
C LYS A 49 1.40 -21.89 0.06
N ASN A 50 1.83 -23.06 0.49
CA ASN A 50 3.00 -23.19 1.36
C ASN A 50 4.29 -22.79 0.64
N ARG A 51 4.47 -23.20 -0.61
CA ARG A 51 5.61 -22.77 -1.44
C ARG A 51 5.62 -21.26 -1.63
N LEU A 52 4.47 -20.66 -1.90
CA LEU A 52 4.33 -19.20 -2.03
C LEU A 52 4.74 -18.48 -0.74
N LYS A 53 4.32 -19.00 0.42
CA LYS A 53 4.68 -18.44 1.73
C LYS A 53 6.18 -18.51 2.00
N ILE A 54 6.84 -19.60 1.62
CA ILE A 54 8.29 -19.78 1.77
C ILE A 54 9.02 -18.78 0.88
N ALA A 55 8.69 -18.72 -0.41
CA ALA A 55 9.30 -17.78 -1.35
C ALA A 55 9.12 -16.32 -0.91
N ALA A 56 7.92 -15.95 -0.44
CA ALA A 56 7.67 -14.62 0.13
C ALA A 56 8.59 -14.29 1.31
N ALA A 57 8.82 -15.25 2.20
CA ALA A 57 9.72 -15.08 3.33
C ALA A 57 11.19 -14.96 2.90
N GLU A 58 11.62 -15.78 1.94
CA GLU A 58 12.99 -15.78 1.41
C GLU A 58 13.33 -14.47 0.69
N HIS A 59 12.38 -13.91 -0.05
CA HIS A 59 12.56 -12.66 -0.81
C HIS A 59 12.18 -11.41 -0.02
N GLY A 60 11.63 -11.54 1.19
CA GLY A 60 11.16 -10.40 1.99
C GLY A 60 10.00 -9.63 1.33
N THR A 61 9.22 -10.28 0.47
CA THR A 61 8.14 -9.66 -0.30
C THR A 61 6.77 -10.21 0.09
N PRO A 62 5.70 -9.40 0.01
CA PRO A 62 4.34 -9.91 0.20
C PRO A 62 3.98 -10.98 -0.83
N MET A 63 3.28 -12.04 -0.39
CA MET A 63 2.81 -13.12 -1.29
C MET A 63 2.01 -12.60 -2.50
N GLN A 64 1.27 -11.51 -2.31
CA GLN A 64 0.48 -10.86 -3.36
C GLN A 64 1.35 -10.33 -4.50
N GLN A 65 2.56 -9.84 -4.21
CA GLN A 65 3.49 -9.36 -5.23
C GLN A 65 4.03 -10.53 -6.06
N ILE A 66 4.36 -11.66 -5.42
CA ILE A 66 4.79 -12.86 -6.14
C ILE A 66 3.66 -13.39 -7.03
N LEU A 67 2.43 -13.43 -6.52
CA LEU A 67 1.26 -13.84 -7.31
C LEU A 67 1.02 -12.90 -8.51
N ARG A 68 1.07 -11.58 -8.29
CA ARG A 68 0.93 -10.58 -9.35
C ARG A 68 1.99 -10.80 -10.44
N HIS A 69 3.26 -10.92 -10.05
CA HIS A 69 4.35 -11.11 -11.00
C HIS A 69 4.21 -12.42 -11.80
N ALA A 70 3.79 -13.51 -11.15
CA ALA A 70 3.54 -14.77 -11.83
C ALA A 70 2.38 -14.68 -12.84
N ILE A 71 1.33 -13.90 -12.54
CA ILE A 71 0.22 -13.65 -13.46
C ILE A 71 0.70 -12.81 -14.66
N GLU A 72 1.40 -11.70 -14.41
CA GLU A 72 1.95 -10.83 -15.45
C GLU A 72 2.87 -11.61 -16.40
N HIS A 73 3.80 -12.39 -15.84
CA HIS A 73 4.71 -13.23 -16.62
C HIS A 73 3.99 -14.26 -17.50
N GLU A 74 2.93 -14.90 -16.98
CA GLU A 74 2.15 -15.86 -17.78
C GLU A 74 1.37 -15.17 -18.90
N LEU A 75 0.81 -13.98 -18.66
CA LEU A 75 0.12 -13.20 -19.69
C LEU A 75 1.07 -12.79 -20.82
N ASP A 76 2.27 -12.28 -20.49
CA ASP A 76 3.29 -11.92 -21.48
C ASP A 76 3.68 -13.12 -22.36
N HIS A 77 3.79 -14.31 -21.75
CA HIS A 77 4.10 -15.54 -22.47
C HIS A 77 2.94 -15.99 -23.39
N LEU A 78 1.68 -15.84 -22.96
CA LEU A 78 0.52 -16.18 -23.79
C LEU A 78 0.39 -15.24 -24.99
N ASP A 79 0.63 -13.95 -24.81
CA ASP A 79 0.59 -12.96 -25.89
C ASP A 79 1.69 -13.22 -26.93
N SER A 80 2.89 -13.61 -26.48
CA SER A 80 4.03 -13.95 -27.34
C SER A 80 3.80 -15.21 -28.19
N ASN A 81 2.87 -16.08 -27.81
CA ASN A 81 2.52 -17.29 -28.56
C ASN A 81 1.42 -17.05 -29.62
N HIS A 82 0.97 -15.81 -29.81
CA HIS A 82 -0.06 -15.43 -30.79
C HIS A 82 0.46 -14.55 -31.94
N GLU A 83 1.77 -14.28 -32.00
CA GLU A 83 2.49 -13.75 -33.17
C GLU A 83 3.17 -14.86 -33.99
#